data_AF-A0A7G3FL47-F1
#
_entry.id   AF-A0A7G3FL47-F1
#
_cell.length_a   1.000
_cell.length_b   1.000
_cell.length_c   1.000
_cell.angle_alpha   90.00
_cell.angle_beta   90.00
_cell.angle_gamma   90.00
#
_symmetry.space_group_name_H-M   'P 1'
#
loop_
_entity.id
_entity.type
_entity.pdbx_description
1 polymer ?
#
loop_
_entity_poly.entity_id
_entity_poly.type
_entity_poly.pdbx_seq_one_letter_code
_entity_poly.pdbx_strand_id
1 'polypeptide(L)'
;MCEFGEVFDLLRQTETDMKKHFLFFGALMLLFSAYSCADDAYLFTDKEEQAKLANHQQALVGQWVLESENDTELVMGIKPTDSALTLLTPAGEAIIESIKPLGDLGLVLELRNGESSDRIMAKFKSYQKTTLVLMTVQGVNLGIEAEVPMTFKKLKEEAVLTASPNDK
;
A
#
# COMPACT_ATOMS: atom_id res chain seq x y z
N MET A 1 -44.75 -4.90 10.29
CA MET A 1 -45.74 -5.67 11.09
C MET A 1 -45.04 -6.95 11.53
N CYS A 2 -45.38 -7.44 12.73
CA CYS A 2 -44.67 -8.42 13.59
C CYS A 2 -43.57 -7.80 14.48
N GLU A 3 -43.48 -8.09 15.78
CA GLU A 3 -44.44 -7.99 16.90
C GLU A 3 -43.60 -8.02 18.21
N PHE A 4 -44.23 -7.60 19.31
CA PHE A 4 -43.68 -7.45 20.66
C PHE A 4 -43.29 -8.77 21.34
N GLY A 5 -42.43 -8.69 22.37
CA GLY A 5 -42.29 -9.73 23.39
C GLY A 5 -41.41 -9.30 24.57
N GLU A 6 -42.04 -8.69 25.57
CA GLU A 6 -41.47 -8.26 26.86
C GLU A 6 -40.87 -9.43 27.66
N VAL A 7 -39.70 -9.25 28.28
CA VAL A 7 -39.34 -9.90 29.58
C VAL A 7 -38.40 -8.97 30.34
N PHE A 8 -38.97 -7.88 30.87
CA PHE A 8 -38.37 -7.10 31.94
C PHE A 8 -38.82 -7.73 33.26
N ASP A 9 -38.13 -8.75 33.75
CA ASP A 9 -38.15 -9.17 35.17
C ASP A 9 -37.34 -10.45 35.34
N LEU A 10 -36.05 -10.31 35.70
CA LEU A 10 -35.28 -11.34 36.42
C LEU A 10 -33.97 -10.79 36.99
N LEU A 11 -33.90 -9.48 37.27
CA LEU A 11 -32.86 -8.89 38.11
C LEU A 11 -33.40 -8.71 39.54
N ARG A 12 -33.70 -9.84 40.19
CA ARG A 12 -33.95 -9.88 41.64
C ARG A 12 -33.62 -11.28 42.13
N GLN A 13 -32.82 -11.32 43.20
CA GLN A 13 -32.37 -12.50 43.97
C GLN A 13 -31.27 -13.33 43.28
N THR A 14 -30.14 -13.66 43.90
CA THR A 14 -29.73 -13.52 45.31
C THR A 14 -28.21 -13.58 45.38
N GLU A 15 -27.73 -12.77 46.30
CA GLU A 15 -26.44 -12.76 46.96
C GLU A 15 -26.00 -14.15 47.48
N THR A 16 -24.69 -14.26 47.66
CA THR A 16 -23.95 -15.16 48.56
C THR A 16 -23.58 -16.60 48.10
N ASP A 17 -22.26 -16.77 48.02
CA ASP A 17 -21.48 -17.79 48.71
C ASP A 17 -20.93 -18.99 47.92
N MET A 18 -19.60 -19.07 48.04
CA MET A 18 -18.65 -20.14 47.75
C MET A 18 -19.22 -21.48 47.24
N LYS A 19 -18.74 -21.86 46.05
CA LYS A 19 -17.92 -23.07 45.94
C LYS A 19 -17.17 -23.13 44.60
N LYS A 20 -15.92 -22.70 44.70
CA LYS A 20 -14.74 -23.23 44.01
C LYS A 20 -14.97 -24.56 43.27
N HIS A 21 -14.49 -24.58 42.02
CA HIS A 21 -14.19 -25.76 41.22
C HIS A 21 -15.36 -26.56 40.70
N PHE A 22 -16.21 -25.98 39.86
CA PHE A 22 -16.83 -26.75 38.79
C PHE A 22 -17.04 -25.80 37.61
N LEU A 23 -16.69 -26.24 36.40
CA LEU A 23 -16.84 -25.52 35.12
C LEU A 23 -15.68 -24.58 34.68
N PHE A 24 -14.43 -25.04 34.80
CA PHE A 24 -13.28 -24.42 34.09
C PHE A 24 -13.17 -24.87 32.61
N PHE A 25 -14.21 -25.52 32.05
CA PHE A 25 -14.21 -26.03 30.67
C PHE A 25 -15.22 -25.33 29.73
N GLY A 26 -15.90 -24.27 30.19
CA GLY A 26 -16.97 -23.60 29.43
C GLY A 26 -16.65 -22.19 28.89
N ALA A 27 -15.42 -21.71 29.03
CA ALA A 27 -15.05 -20.32 28.72
C ALA A 27 -13.86 -20.19 27.74
N LEU A 28 -13.67 -21.14 26.83
CA LEU A 28 -12.65 -21.06 25.77
C LEU A 28 -13.22 -21.00 24.34
N MET A 29 -14.54 -20.90 24.17
CA MET A 29 -15.17 -20.98 22.83
C MET A 29 -16.15 -19.85 22.51
N LEU A 30 -15.89 -18.61 22.93
CA LEU A 30 -16.68 -17.44 22.50
C LEU A 30 -15.84 -16.15 22.41
N LEU A 31 -14.72 -16.18 21.70
CA LEU A 31 -13.97 -14.96 21.33
C LEU A 31 -13.49 -14.95 19.87
N PHE A 32 -14.28 -15.48 18.94
CA PHE A 32 -14.00 -15.30 17.50
C PHE A 32 -15.28 -15.15 16.69
N SER A 33 -15.89 -13.96 16.73
CA SER A 33 -16.76 -13.48 15.65
C SER A 33 -17.04 -11.98 15.81
N ALA A 34 -15.98 -11.19 15.70
CA ALA A 34 -16.08 -9.79 15.31
C ALA A 34 -15.03 -9.53 14.22
N TYR A 35 -15.08 -10.35 13.16
CA TYR A 35 -14.39 -10.03 11.92
C TYR A 35 -15.28 -9.05 11.15
N SER A 36 -14.89 -7.79 11.23
CA SER A 36 -14.77 -6.86 10.12
C SER A 36 -15.83 -6.96 9.02
N CYS A 37 -16.88 -6.15 9.15
CA CYS A 37 -17.49 -5.55 7.96
C CYS A 37 -16.47 -4.55 7.38
N ALA A 38 -15.72 -4.97 6.37
CA ALA A 38 -14.97 -4.06 5.52
C ALA A 38 -15.12 -4.50 4.06
N ASP A 39 -16.00 -3.78 3.37
CA ASP A 39 -16.07 -3.56 1.91
C ASP A 39 -16.06 -4.78 0.97
N ASP A 40 -17.26 -5.28 0.69
CA ASP A 40 -17.60 -6.23 -0.38
C ASP A 40 -17.47 -5.63 -1.81
N ALA A 41 -16.48 -4.79 -2.08
CA ALA A 41 -16.18 -4.31 -3.44
C ALA A 41 -15.18 -5.19 -4.20
N TYR A 42 -14.58 -6.19 -3.53
CA TYR A 42 -13.49 -7.03 -4.07
C TYR A 42 -13.93 -8.40 -4.60
N LEU A 43 -15.23 -8.73 -4.55
CA LEU A 43 -15.71 -10.09 -4.87
C LEU A 43 -15.80 -10.44 -6.37
N PHE A 44 -15.37 -9.56 -7.28
CA PHE A 44 -15.49 -9.77 -8.73
C PHE A 44 -14.21 -9.55 -9.53
N THR A 45 -13.06 -9.30 -8.91
CA THR A 45 -11.79 -9.27 -9.65
C THR A 45 -11.26 -10.69 -9.83
N ASP A 46 -10.89 -11.05 -11.05
CA ASP A 46 -10.28 -12.35 -11.33
C ASP A 46 -8.97 -12.49 -10.54
N LYS A 47 -8.70 -13.68 -9.99
CA LYS A 47 -7.52 -13.95 -9.15
C LYS A 47 -6.22 -13.64 -9.90
N GLU A 48 -6.23 -13.81 -11.22
CA GLU A 48 -5.12 -13.48 -12.10
C GLU A 48 -4.84 -11.96 -12.15
N GLU A 49 -5.89 -11.13 -12.25
CA GLU A 49 -5.76 -9.68 -12.26
C GLU A 49 -5.24 -9.13 -10.92
N GLN A 50 -5.69 -9.71 -9.79
CA GLN A 50 -5.20 -9.35 -8.46
C GLN A 50 -3.72 -9.71 -8.31
N ALA A 51 -3.30 -10.91 -8.76
CA ALA A 51 -1.90 -11.32 -8.74
C ALA A 51 -1.02 -10.41 -9.61
N LYS A 52 -1.54 -10.00 -10.78
CA LYS A 52 -0.86 -9.07 -11.67
C LYS A 52 -0.69 -7.70 -11.02
N LEU A 53 -1.74 -7.16 -10.39
CA LEU A 53 -1.66 -5.90 -9.66
C LEU A 53 -0.63 -5.95 -8.53
N ALA A 54 -0.67 -6.99 -7.70
CA ALA A 54 0.30 -7.19 -6.61
C ALA A 54 1.75 -7.26 -7.13
N ASN A 55 1.97 -7.97 -8.24
CA ASN A 55 3.28 -8.05 -8.87
C ASN A 55 3.79 -6.69 -9.39
N HIS A 56 2.89 -5.85 -9.93
CA HIS A 56 3.25 -4.49 -10.35
C HIS A 56 3.56 -3.58 -9.16
N GLN A 57 2.77 -3.66 -8.09
CA GLN A 57 3.01 -2.91 -6.85
C GLN A 57 4.37 -3.26 -6.25
N GLN A 58 4.69 -4.54 -6.10
CA GLN A 58 5.99 -4.99 -5.59
C GLN A 58 7.15 -4.54 -6.48
N ALA A 59 6.98 -4.57 -7.80
CA ALA A 59 8.03 -4.17 -8.73
C ALA A 59 8.33 -2.67 -8.68
N LEU A 60 7.35 -1.82 -8.37
CA LEU A 60 7.52 -0.37 -8.22
C LEU A 60 8.35 0.00 -6.98
N VAL A 61 8.22 -0.76 -5.90
CA VAL A 61 8.93 -0.49 -4.64
C VAL A 61 10.45 -0.49 -4.87
N GLY A 62 11.11 0.55 -4.39
CA GLY A 62 12.56 0.74 -4.49
C GLY A 62 12.95 2.17 -4.84
N GLN A 63 14.24 2.38 -5.05
CA GLN A 63 14.79 3.65 -5.52
C GLN A 63 15.03 3.59 -7.03
N TRP A 64 14.83 4.73 -7.67
CA TRP A 64 14.87 4.89 -9.12
C TRP A 64 15.66 6.15 -9.45
N VAL A 65 16.62 6.02 -10.36
CA VAL A 65 17.49 7.13 -10.80
C VAL A 65 17.20 7.46 -12.24
N LEU A 66 17.02 8.75 -12.53
CA LEU A 66 16.85 9.24 -13.89
C LEU A 66 18.10 8.96 -14.73
N GLU A 67 17.91 8.29 -15.86
CA GLU A 67 18.92 8.13 -16.89
C GLU A 67 18.94 9.41 -17.74
N SER A 68 19.80 10.37 -17.36
CA SER A 68 20.00 11.65 -18.05
C SER A 68 21.46 11.79 -18.48
N GLU A 69 21.69 12.42 -19.63
CA GLU A 69 23.03 12.82 -20.10
C GLU A 69 23.54 14.09 -19.40
N ASN A 70 22.62 14.88 -18.85
CA ASN A 70 22.93 16.04 -18.02
C ASN A 70 23.11 15.58 -16.57
N ASP A 71 24.14 16.05 -15.86
CA ASP A 71 24.55 15.72 -14.48
C ASP A 71 23.49 15.99 -13.38
N THR A 72 22.22 16.15 -13.74
CA THR A 72 21.08 16.20 -12.82
C THR A 72 20.70 14.82 -12.34
N GLU A 73 21.18 14.44 -11.15
CA GLU A 73 20.77 13.23 -10.45
C GLU A 73 19.38 13.42 -9.82
N LEU A 74 18.33 13.04 -10.55
CA LEU A 74 17.00 12.87 -9.95
C LEU A 74 16.88 11.45 -9.40
N VAL A 75 16.69 11.36 -8.07
CA VAL A 75 16.36 10.12 -7.37
C VAL A 75 14.92 10.18 -6.89
N MET A 76 14.10 9.22 -7.33
CA MET A 76 12.75 9.01 -6.83
C MET A 76 12.66 7.69 -6.07
N GLY A 77 11.93 7.68 -4.96
CA GLY A 77 11.72 6.49 -4.14
C GLY A 77 10.25 6.09 -4.11
N ILE A 78 9.95 4.80 -4.21
CA ILE A 78 8.61 4.28 -3.93
C ILE A 78 8.74 3.31 -2.76
N LYS A 79 8.07 3.61 -1.65
CA LYS A 79 8.10 2.78 -0.44
C LYS A 79 6.69 2.35 -0.03
N PRO A 80 6.52 1.15 0.55
CA PRO A 80 5.29 0.81 1.23
C PRO A 80 5.13 1.63 2.52
N THR A 81 3.89 1.93 2.85
CA THR A 81 3.42 2.44 4.15
C THR A 81 2.34 1.49 4.67
N ASP A 82 1.81 1.74 5.86
CA ASP A 82 0.86 0.85 6.54
C ASP A 82 -0.37 0.48 5.69
N SER A 83 -0.76 1.31 4.71
CA SER A 83 -1.93 1.06 3.86
C SER A 83 -1.77 1.41 2.38
N ALA A 84 -0.65 2.02 1.97
CA ALA A 84 -0.47 2.53 0.61
C ALA A 84 0.99 2.53 0.16
N LEU A 85 1.25 2.83 -1.11
CA LEU A 85 2.58 3.18 -1.58
C LEU A 85 2.76 4.70 -1.56
N THR A 86 3.94 5.16 -1.17
CA THR A 86 4.30 6.59 -1.20
C THR A 86 5.42 6.81 -2.20
N LEU A 87 5.21 7.77 -3.09
CA LEU A 87 6.21 8.33 -3.98
C LEU A 87 6.96 9.45 -3.25
N LEU A 88 8.28 9.34 -3.22
CA LEU A 88 9.22 10.31 -2.68
C LEU A 88 10.01 10.93 -3.83
N THR A 89 10.01 12.25 -3.92
CA THR A 89 10.77 13.02 -4.90
C THR A 89 11.50 14.16 -4.19
N PRO A 90 12.51 14.79 -4.82
CA PRO A 90 13.12 16.00 -4.28
C PRO A 90 12.14 17.15 -4.01
N ALA A 91 11.01 17.20 -4.73
CA ALA A 91 9.95 18.21 -4.51
C ALA A 91 8.99 17.86 -3.37
N GLY A 92 9.05 16.66 -2.81
CA GLY A 92 8.20 16.21 -1.71
C GLY A 92 7.63 14.82 -1.90
N GLU A 93 6.65 14.49 -1.05
CA GLU A 93 6.00 13.20 -0.98
C GLU A 93 4.59 13.24 -1.59
N ALA A 94 4.19 12.17 -2.26
CA ALA A 94 2.84 11.98 -2.78
C ALA A 94 2.37 10.53 -2.50
N ILE A 95 1.10 10.36 -2.16
CA ILE A 95 0.52 9.04 -1.90
C ILE A 95 0.03 8.46 -3.22
N ILE A 96 0.42 7.23 -3.56
CA ILE A 96 -0.15 6.50 -4.69
C ILE A 96 -1.48 5.89 -4.23
N GLU A 97 -2.59 6.52 -4.61
CA GLU A 97 -3.94 6.07 -4.26
C GLU A 97 -4.36 4.83 -5.05
N SER A 98 -3.95 4.76 -6.31
CA SER A 98 -4.37 3.70 -7.22
C SER A 98 -3.26 3.36 -8.22
N ILE A 99 -3.18 2.06 -8.53
CA ILE A 99 -2.32 1.52 -9.59
C ILE A 99 -3.22 0.74 -10.52
N LYS A 100 -3.34 1.20 -11.76
CA LYS A 100 -4.14 0.54 -12.79
C LYS A 100 -3.21 -0.08 -13.82
N PRO A 101 -3.16 -1.41 -13.98
CA PRO A 101 -2.33 -2.04 -15.00
C PRO A 101 -2.90 -1.72 -16.39
N LEU A 102 -2.01 -1.43 -17.34
CA LEU A 102 -2.29 -1.25 -18.76
C LEU A 102 -1.47 -2.28 -19.57
N GLY A 103 -2.05 -3.44 -19.82
CA GLY A 103 -1.31 -4.57 -20.40
C GLY A 103 -0.30 -5.16 -19.41
N ASP A 104 0.80 -5.74 -19.90
CA ASP A 104 1.74 -6.50 -19.06
C ASP A 104 2.86 -5.68 -18.41
N LEU A 105 3.15 -4.51 -18.99
CA LEU A 105 4.25 -3.65 -18.56
C LEU A 105 3.83 -2.19 -18.34
N GLY A 106 2.63 -1.81 -18.79
CA GLY A 106 2.10 -0.45 -18.64
C GLY A 106 1.31 -0.30 -17.34
N LEU A 107 1.30 0.92 -16.80
CA LEU A 107 0.63 1.26 -15.57
C LEU A 107 0.22 2.74 -15.56
N VAL A 108 -0.92 3.02 -14.95
CA VAL A 108 -1.33 4.38 -14.54
C VAL A 108 -1.25 4.46 -13.04
N LEU A 109 -0.56 5.49 -12.54
CA LEU A 109 -0.48 5.82 -11.13
C LEU A 109 -1.35 7.06 -10.88
N GLU A 110 -2.28 6.95 -9.95
CA GLU A 110 -3.05 8.09 -9.42
C GLU A 110 -2.42 8.50 -8.09
N LEU A 111 -1.99 9.76 -8.01
CA LEU A 111 -1.25 10.32 -6.90
C LEU A 111 -2.09 11.37 -6.18
N ARG A 112 -2.01 11.42 -4.85
CA ARG A 112 -2.60 12.46 -4.03
C ARG A 112 -1.50 13.24 -3.30
N ASN A 113 -1.53 14.56 -3.42
CA ASN A 113 -0.71 15.47 -2.62
C ASN A 113 -1.60 16.56 -2.02
N GLY A 114 -2.00 16.38 -0.76
CA GLY A 114 -3.01 17.23 -0.14
C GLY A 114 -4.36 17.11 -0.85
N GLU A 115 -4.84 18.21 -1.42
CA GLU A 115 -6.11 18.28 -2.17
C GLU A 115 -5.93 18.04 -3.69
N SER A 116 -4.70 17.98 -4.21
CA SER A 116 -4.46 17.69 -5.62
C SER A 116 -4.50 16.18 -5.90
N SER A 117 -5.05 15.83 -7.05
CA SER A 117 -4.98 14.48 -7.62
C SER A 117 -4.27 14.56 -8.97
N ASP A 118 -3.14 13.88 -9.04
CA ASP A 118 -2.22 13.91 -10.17
C ASP A 118 -2.10 12.54 -10.82
N ARG A 119 -1.63 12.50 -12.07
CA ARG A 119 -1.54 11.25 -12.83
C ARG A 119 -0.19 11.08 -13.51
N ILE A 120 0.35 9.87 -13.37
CA ILE A 120 1.55 9.44 -14.10
C ILE A 120 1.19 8.23 -14.95
N MET A 121 1.50 8.30 -16.24
CA MET A 121 1.48 7.13 -17.10
C MET A 121 2.91 6.60 -17.19
N ALA A 122 3.09 5.33 -16.84
CA ALA A 122 4.39 4.71 -16.78
C ALA A 122 4.40 3.35 -17.49
N LYS A 123 5.60 2.91 -17.86
CA LYS A 123 5.82 1.62 -18.51
C LYS A 123 7.16 1.03 -18.12
N PHE A 124 7.18 -0.24 -17.73
CA PHE A 124 8.43 -0.99 -17.62
C PHE A 124 8.99 -1.31 -19.01
N LYS A 125 10.30 -1.13 -19.23
CA LYS A 125 10.92 -1.48 -20.54
C LYS A 125 10.91 -2.99 -20.81
N SER A 126 10.90 -3.81 -19.77
CA SER A 126 10.93 -5.27 -19.87
C SER A 126 10.28 -5.96 -18.67
N TYR A 127 10.04 -7.28 -18.77
CA TYR A 127 9.50 -8.11 -17.69
C TYR A 127 10.41 -8.23 -16.45
N GLN A 128 11.68 -7.84 -16.57
CA GLN A 128 12.60 -7.74 -15.43
C GLN A 128 12.25 -6.55 -14.51
N LYS A 129 11.49 -5.57 -15.02
CA LYS A 129 10.99 -4.40 -14.28
C LYS A 129 12.09 -3.61 -13.55
N THR A 130 13.28 -3.55 -14.16
CA THR A 130 14.44 -2.79 -13.67
C THR A 130 14.55 -1.40 -14.30
N THR A 131 13.72 -1.09 -15.29
CA THR A 131 13.70 0.21 -15.96
C THR A 131 12.26 0.65 -16.14
N LEU A 132 11.94 1.84 -15.62
CA LEU A 132 10.63 2.45 -15.64
C LEU A 132 10.68 3.71 -16.50
N VAL A 133 9.78 3.84 -17.46
CA VAL A 133 9.65 5.02 -18.32
C VAL A 133 8.39 5.77 -17.92
N LEU A 134 8.53 7.02 -17.50
CA LEU A 134 7.40 7.92 -17.26
C LEU A 134 7.08 8.63 -18.57
N MET A 135 5.92 8.30 -19.14
CA MET A 135 5.48 8.79 -20.46
C MET A 135 4.72 10.11 -20.33
N THR A 136 3.96 10.28 -19.25
CA THR A 136 3.27 11.53 -18.95
C THR A 136 3.35 11.78 -17.45
N VAL A 137 3.52 13.04 -17.09
CA VAL A 137 3.53 13.51 -15.71
C VAL A 137 2.66 14.75 -15.67
N GLN A 138 1.41 14.60 -15.24
CA GLN A 138 0.43 15.70 -15.20
C GLN A 138 0.25 16.15 -13.76
N GLY A 139 0.57 17.41 -13.46
CA GLY A 139 0.39 18.00 -12.12
C GLY A 139 1.43 17.57 -11.08
N VAL A 140 2.21 16.50 -11.35
CA VAL A 140 3.26 16.04 -10.42
C VAL A 140 4.52 16.88 -10.60
N ASN A 141 4.94 17.53 -9.52
CA ASN A 141 6.27 18.12 -9.43
C ASN A 141 7.27 17.06 -9.00
N LEU A 142 8.22 16.69 -9.87
CA LEU A 142 9.30 15.76 -9.56
C LEU A 142 10.56 16.46 -9.01
N GLY A 143 10.54 17.79 -8.88
CA GLY A 143 11.68 18.59 -8.44
C GLY A 143 12.68 18.92 -9.55
N ILE A 144 12.37 18.57 -10.80
CA ILE A 144 13.14 18.94 -11.99
C ILE A 144 12.19 19.35 -13.12
N GLU A 145 12.66 20.25 -13.98
CA GLU A 145 12.06 20.50 -15.28
C GLU A 145 12.70 19.53 -16.29
N ALA A 146 12.02 18.41 -16.57
CA ALA A 146 12.47 17.44 -17.57
C ALA A 146 11.37 17.15 -18.57
N GLU A 147 11.75 17.10 -19.85
CA GLU A 147 10.84 16.71 -20.92
C GLU A 147 10.50 15.22 -20.81
N VAL A 148 9.24 14.89 -21.06
CA VAL A 148 8.79 13.50 -21.16
C VAL A 148 9.08 12.94 -22.56
N PRO A 149 9.41 11.64 -22.69
CA PRO A 149 9.44 10.62 -21.65
C PRO A 149 10.73 10.61 -20.83
N MET A 150 10.61 10.39 -19.52
CA MET A 150 11.74 10.22 -18.61
C MET A 150 12.02 8.74 -18.37
N THR A 151 13.27 8.30 -18.51
CA THR A 151 13.67 6.91 -18.22
C THR A 151 14.36 6.83 -16.87
N PHE A 152 13.90 5.92 -16.01
CA PHE A 152 14.48 5.65 -14.70
C PHE A 152 15.00 4.23 -14.62
N LYS A 153 16.18 4.05 -14.04
CA LYS A 153 16.73 2.75 -13.69
C LYS A 153 16.54 2.47 -12.21
N LYS A 154 16.09 1.26 -11.89
CA LYS A 154 15.98 0.79 -10.52
C LYS A 154 17.38 0.66 -9.95
N LEU A 155 17.64 1.32 -8.82
CA LEU A 155 18.84 1.03 -8.05
C LEU A 155 18.72 -0.37 -7.50
N LYS A 156 19.77 -1.17 -7.71
CA LYS A 156 19.88 -2.43 -7.00
C LYS A 156 20.03 -2.08 -5.53
N GLU A 157 19.33 -2.82 -4.70
CA GLU A 157 19.52 -2.82 -3.25
C GLU A 157 20.89 -3.49 -2.97
N GLU A 158 21.98 -2.86 -3.40
CA GLU A 158 23.28 -3.15 -2.82
C GLU A 158 23.19 -2.59 -1.41
N ALA A 159 23.32 -3.50 -0.44
CA ALA A 159 23.26 -3.21 0.98
C ALA A 159 23.87 -1.84 1.25
N VAL A 160 23.09 -0.96 1.88
CA VAL A 160 23.60 0.20 2.59
C VAL A 160 24.78 -0.34 3.40
N LEU A 161 26.00 -0.11 2.91
CA LEU A 161 27.20 -0.43 3.62
C LEU A 161 27.09 0.41 4.87
N THR A 162 26.70 -0.23 5.97
CA THR A 162 26.96 0.28 7.30
C THR A 162 28.46 0.42 7.36
N ALA A 163 28.96 1.59 6.96
CA ALA A 163 30.26 2.06 7.36
C ALA A 163 30.19 2.14 8.88
N SER A 164 30.48 1.01 9.52
CA SER A 164 30.86 0.97 10.93
C SER A 164 32.03 1.94 11.03
N PRO A 165 31.89 3.07 11.74
CA PRO A 165 33.03 3.87 12.06
C PRO A 165 33.87 3.01 12.99
N ASN A 166 35.06 2.70 12.52
CA ASN A 166 36.13 2.15 13.34
C ASN A 166 36.38 3.19 14.46
N ASP A 167 35.95 2.91 15.69
CA ASP A 167 36.49 3.60 16.86
C ASP A 167 37.55 2.71 17.49
N LYS A 168 38.73 3.31 17.59
CA LYS A 168 40.01 2.77 18.03
C LYS A 168 40.05 2.44 19.52
#